data_AF-A0A7V1ULS3-F1
#
_entry.id   AF-A0A7V1ULS3-F1
#
_cell.length_a   1.000
_cell.length_b   1.000
_cell.length_c   1.000
_cell.angle_alpha   90.00
_cell.angle_beta   90.00
_cell.angle_gamma   90.00
#
_symmetry.space_group_name_H-M   'P 1'
#
loop_
_entity.id
_entity.type
_entity.pdbx_description
1 polymer ?
#
loop_
_entity_poly.entity_id
_entity_poly.type
_entity_poly.pdbx_seq_one_letter_code
_entity_poly.pdbx_strand_id
1 'polypeptide(L)'
;MLKRISLFWALALVYCLSLTAQQAPPQPQPLTIYYDYTVQPGKEEDFNTLVKTVGEPVREKLMADGVVTAWGIETPLLRGPGVGTHVIWVSVNNWDGVGKVFQAMSDRLAQIAAEEAKATKKPAMTTAQRARETFDASKTRDWLTRDIVFKVTDKAPPANALPFTRYNLIKVKPGMGAEYRRTWEKYNKPVLDKLVADGVLLGYGLGVEELKSEGSFTHFVWQSFNNMGDYDKVVAAFAADRARRGEEERAAITAAFMAATEPDAARQWVSRSTKFRVAAPK
;
A
#
# COMPACT_ATOMS: atom_id res chain seq x y z
N MET A 1 23.09 -62.50 -6.04
CA MET A 1 23.14 -61.35 -5.12
C MET A 1 22.88 -59.99 -5.78
N LEU A 2 23.09 -59.80 -7.10
CA LEU A 2 22.84 -58.50 -7.76
C LEU A 2 21.38 -58.02 -7.77
N LYS A 3 20.37 -58.91 -7.77
CA LYS A 3 18.95 -58.50 -7.86
C LYS A 3 18.36 -57.84 -6.60
N ARG A 4 19.02 -57.97 -5.44
CA ARG A 4 18.54 -57.37 -4.17
C ARG A 4 19.05 -55.94 -3.94
N ILE A 5 20.12 -55.52 -4.62
CA ILE A 5 20.68 -54.18 -4.51
C ILE A 5 19.89 -53.18 -5.38
N SER A 6 19.34 -53.62 -6.52
CA SER A 6 18.54 -52.77 -7.42
C SER A 6 17.19 -52.34 -6.83
N LEU A 7 16.60 -53.12 -5.93
CA LEU A 7 15.31 -52.78 -5.30
C LEU A 7 15.44 -51.68 -4.24
N PHE A 8 16.60 -51.57 -3.57
CA PHE A 8 16.88 -50.54 -2.58
C PHE A 8 17.10 -49.16 -3.22
N TRP A 9 17.74 -49.09 -4.40
CA TRP A 9 17.90 -47.83 -5.14
C TRP A 9 16.60 -47.33 -5.76
N ALA A 10 15.71 -48.24 -6.21
CA ALA A 10 14.40 -47.87 -6.71
C ALA A 10 13.49 -47.29 -5.60
N LEU A 11 13.54 -47.81 -4.37
CA LEU A 11 12.80 -47.24 -3.24
C LEU A 11 13.38 -45.89 -2.78
N ALA A 12 14.70 -45.70 -2.82
CA ALA A 12 15.34 -44.42 -2.49
C ALA A 12 15.00 -43.32 -3.51
N LEU A 13 14.89 -43.65 -4.80
CA LEU A 13 14.49 -42.69 -5.83
C LEU A 13 13.00 -42.28 -5.72
N VAL A 14 12.12 -43.20 -5.27
CA VAL A 14 10.70 -42.89 -5.04
C VAL A 14 10.49 -42.03 -3.79
N TYR A 15 11.34 -42.16 -2.77
CA TYR A 15 11.32 -41.28 -1.58
C TYR A 15 11.86 -39.87 -1.83
N CYS A 16 12.72 -39.67 -2.84
CA CYS A 16 13.22 -38.34 -3.21
C CYS A 16 12.23 -37.51 -4.05
N LEU A 17 11.15 -38.12 -4.57
CA LEU A 17 10.15 -37.43 -5.41
C LEU A 17 8.93 -36.91 -4.65
N SER A 18 8.83 -37.13 -3.33
CA SER A 18 7.65 -36.77 -2.53
C SER A 18 7.77 -35.45 -1.74
N LEU A 19 8.86 -34.70 -1.91
CA LEU A 19 9.13 -33.46 -1.18
C LEU A 19 9.21 -32.22 -2.07
N THR A 20 8.50 -32.22 -3.22
CA THR A 20 7.94 -30.95 -3.69
C THR A 20 6.78 -30.61 -2.78
N ALA A 21 7.10 -30.09 -1.58
CA ALA A 21 6.12 -29.36 -0.79
C ALA A 21 5.43 -28.43 -1.78
N GLN A 22 4.10 -28.58 -1.95
CA GLN A 22 3.27 -27.59 -2.63
C GLN A 22 3.53 -26.28 -1.91
N GLN A 23 4.53 -25.53 -2.36
CA GLN A 23 4.70 -24.15 -1.98
C GLN A 23 3.41 -23.51 -2.45
N ALA A 24 2.58 -23.13 -1.48
CA ALA A 24 1.41 -22.33 -1.76
C ALA A 24 1.87 -21.22 -2.72
N PRO A 25 1.12 -20.98 -3.81
CA PRO A 25 1.52 -20.01 -4.81
C PRO A 25 1.93 -18.72 -4.08
N PRO A 26 3.08 -18.12 -4.45
CA PRO A 26 3.62 -16.99 -3.72
C PRO A 26 2.52 -15.92 -3.61
N GLN A 27 2.21 -15.51 -2.38
CA GLN A 27 1.20 -14.48 -2.18
C GLN A 27 1.60 -13.22 -2.95
N PRO A 28 0.63 -12.48 -3.53
CA PRO A 28 0.91 -11.20 -4.15
C PRO A 28 1.66 -10.28 -3.18
N GLN A 29 2.76 -9.71 -3.64
CA GLN A 29 3.54 -8.70 -2.92
C GLN A 29 3.57 -7.40 -3.74
N PRO A 30 2.42 -6.71 -3.85
CA PRO A 30 2.31 -5.52 -4.67
C PRO A 30 3.29 -4.45 -4.20
N LEU A 31 3.77 -3.69 -5.17
CA LEU A 31 4.53 -2.47 -4.95
C LEU A 31 3.56 -1.28 -5.02
N THR A 32 3.64 -0.36 -4.07
CA THR A 32 2.83 0.86 -4.07
C THR A 32 3.71 2.08 -3.99
N ILE A 33 3.59 2.94 -5.01
CA ILE A 33 4.24 4.26 -5.05
C ILE A 33 3.31 5.25 -4.35
N TYR A 34 3.84 6.05 -3.44
CA TYR A 34 3.15 7.13 -2.75
C TYR A 34 3.80 8.45 -3.11
N TYR A 35 2.97 9.45 -3.38
CA TYR A 35 3.35 10.84 -3.59
C TYR A 35 2.60 11.69 -2.57
N ASP A 36 3.29 12.12 -1.52
CA ASP A 36 2.77 13.02 -0.51
C ASP A 36 2.95 14.46 -1.00
N TYR A 37 1.85 15.20 -1.16
CA TYR A 37 1.85 16.60 -1.57
C TYR A 37 1.42 17.53 -0.45
N THR A 38 2.16 18.62 -0.27
CA THR A 38 1.69 19.79 0.45
C THR A 38 1.11 20.79 -0.55
N VAL A 39 -0.20 20.73 -0.75
CA VAL A 39 -0.96 21.67 -1.58
C VAL A 39 -1.12 22.97 -0.80
N GLN A 40 -0.82 24.08 -1.47
CA GLN A 40 -0.94 25.41 -0.89
C GLN A 40 -2.41 25.71 -0.55
N PRO A 41 -2.70 26.45 0.55
CA PRO A 41 -4.08 26.78 0.91
C PRO A 41 -4.84 27.46 -0.23
N GLY A 42 -6.04 26.95 -0.56
CA GLY A 42 -6.89 27.50 -1.62
C GLY A 42 -6.51 27.05 -3.04
N LYS A 43 -5.51 26.17 -3.19
CA LYS A 43 -5.05 25.62 -4.48
C LYS A 43 -5.57 24.19 -4.76
N GLU A 44 -6.55 23.72 -4.01
CA GLU A 44 -7.12 22.37 -4.17
C GLU A 44 -7.80 22.17 -5.55
N GLU A 45 -8.37 23.22 -6.14
CA GLU A 45 -8.92 23.14 -7.50
C GLU A 45 -7.83 22.99 -8.56
N ASP A 46 -6.73 23.73 -8.43
CA ASP A 46 -5.56 23.61 -9.30
C ASP A 46 -4.94 22.21 -9.17
N PHE A 47 -4.83 21.68 -7.96
CA PHE A 47 -4.41 20.29 -7.70
C PHE A 47 -5.29 19.28 -8.43
N ASN A 48 -6.61 19.39 -8.26
CA ASN A 48 -7.56 18.50 -8.93
C ASN A 48 -7.49 18.61 -10.46
N THR A 49 -7.17 19.80 -10.98
CA THR A 49 -6.98 19.98 -12.41
C THR A 49 -5.69 19.30 -12.88
N LEU A 50 -4.58 19.43 -12.15
CA LEU A 50 -3.33 18.71 -12.45
C LEU A 50 -3.54 17.20 -12.44
N VAL A 51 -4.28 16.68 -11.46
CA VAL A 51 -4.66 15.27 -11.39
C VAL A 51 -5.38 14.84 -12.67
N LYS A 52 -6.44 15.55 -13.06
CA LYS A 52 -7.28 15.20 -14.21
C LYS A 52 -6.54 15.32 -15.54
N THR A 53 -5.66 16.30 -15.68
CA THR A 53 -4.96 16.58 -16.95
C THR A 53 -3.71 15.73 -17.14
N VAL A 54 -2.96 15.49 -16.06
CA VAL A 54 -1.66 14.81 -16.09
C VAL A 54 -1.81 13.34 -15.69
N GLY A 55 -2.17 13.09 -14.44
CA GLY A 55 -1.96 11.76 -13.83
C GLY A 55 -3.08 10.75 -14.05
N GLU A 56 -4.34 11.19 -14.00
CA GLU A 56 -5.51 10.30 -14.15
C GLU A 56 -5.54 9.59 -15.51
N PRO A 57 -5.34 10.25 -16.67
CA PRO A 57 -5.33 9.57 -17.97
C PRO A 57 -4.25 8.48 -18.05
N VAL A 58 -3.07 8.72 -17.47
CA VAL A 58 -1.96 7.75 -17.45
C VAL A 58 -2.34 6.54 -16.60
N ARG A 59 -2.86 6.76 -15.39
CA ARG A 59 -3.19 5.67 -14.45
C ARG A 59 -4.37 4.84 -14.95
N GLU A 60 -5.41 5.47 -15.49
CA GLU A 60 -6.55 4.76 -16.08
C GLU A 60 -6.11 3.91 -17.29
N LYS A 61 -5.25 4.46 -18.17
CA LYS A 61 -4.69 3.69 -19.28
C LYS A 61 -3.87 2.49 -18.79
N LEU A 62 -2.94 2.71 -17.85
CA LEU A 62 -2.10 1.63 -17.32
C LEU A 62 -2.90 0.59 -16.52
N MET A 63 -4.02 0.98 -15.92
CA MET A 63 -4.95 0.06 -15.27
C MET A 63 -5.67 -0.81 -16.30
N ALA A 64 -6.17 -0.22 -17.39
CA ALA A 64 -6.76 -0.95 -18.51
C ALA A 64 -5.77 -1.92 -19.17
N ASP A 65 -4.51 -1.51 -19.29
CA ASP A 65 -3.42 -2.35 -19.81
C ASP A 65 -2.95 -3.42 -18.80
N GLY A 66 -3.51 -3.46 -17.58
CA GLY A 66 -3.22 -4.44 -16.54
C GLY A 66 -1.89 -4.24 -15.80
N VAL A 67 -1.26 -3.07 -15.97
CA VAL A 67 -0.01 -2.68 -15.30
C VAL A 67 -0.29 -2.17 -13.88
N VAL A 68 -1.25 -1.26 -13.75
CA VAL A 68 -1.71 -0.71 -12.47
C VAL A 68 -2.86 -1.56 -11.94
N THR A 69 -2.75 -2.03 -10.70
CA THR A 69 -3.79 -2.85 -10.05
C THR A 69 -4.78 -2.00 -9.26
N ALA A 70 -4.32 -0.88 -8.70
CA ALA A 70 -5.15 0.08 -8.01
C ALA A 70 -4.46 1.46 -7.99
N TRP A 71 -5.23 2.53 -7.91
CA TRP A 71 -4.70 3.85 -7.60
C TRP A 71 -5.75 4.70 -6.89
N GLY A 72 -5.29 5.72 -6.16
CA GLY A 72 -6.17 6.60 -5.42
C GLY A 72 -5.55 7.95 -5.12
N ILE A 73 -6.42 8.83 -4.63
CA ILE A 73 -6.05 10.13 -4.09
C ILE A 73 -6.76 10.26 -2.77
N GLU A 74 -6.04 10.71 -1.75
CA GLU A 74 -6.55 10.81 -0.41
C GLU A 74 -6.17 12.14 0.23
N THR A 75 -7.01 12.58 1.15
CA THR A 75 -6.79 13.76 1.99
C THR A 75 -6.79 13.29 3.45
N PRO A 76 -5.68 13.47 4.20
CA PRO A 76 -5.66 13.19 5.63
C PRO A 76 -6.72 13.99 6.38
N LEU A 77 -7.46 13.32 7.27
CA LEU A 77 -8.52 13.96 8.07
C LEU A 77 -7.96 14.94 9.11
N LEU A 78 -6.76 14.65 9.60
CA LEU A 78 -6.06 15.48 10.57
C LEU A 78 -4.74 15.92 9.99
N ARG A 79 -4.41 17.21 10.17
CA ARG A 79 -3.10 17.74 9.86
C ARG A 79 -2.14 17.35 10.98
N GLY A 80 -0.97 16.83 10.62
CA GLY A 80 0.10 16.49 11.56
C GLY A 80 1.46 16.91 11.00
N PRO A 81 2.47 17.13 11.84
CA PRO A 81 3.82 17.41 11.38
C PRO A 81 4.31 16.31 10.43
N GLY A 82 4.83 16.70 9.27
CA GLY A 82 5.39 15.77 8.27
C GLY A 82 4.37 14.96 7.48
N VAL A 83 3.06 15.20 7.64
CA VAL A 83 2.01 14.59 6.83
C VAL A 83 1.61 15.56 5.72
N GLY A 84 1.68 15.12 4.47
CA GLY A 84 1.20 15.91 3.33
C GLY A 84 -0.29 16.24 3.44
N THR A 85 -0.75 17.26 2.73
CA THR A 85 -2.19 17.59 2.65
C THR A 85 -2.96 16.61 1.76
N HIS A 86 -2.28 15.99 0.81
CA HIS A 86 -2.84 15.07 -0.17
C HIS A 86 -1.84 13.95 -0.41
N VAL A 87 -2.34 12.74 -0.63
CA VAL A 87 -1.53 11.58 -1.01
C VAL A 87 -2.08 11.06 -2.32
N ILE A 88 -1.23 10.86 -3.32
CA ILE A 88 -1.56 10.05 -4.49
C ILE A 88 -0.83 8.72 -4.34
N TRP A 89 -1.52 7.60 -4.51
CA TRP A 89 -0.89 6.29 -4.48
C TRP A 89 -1.24 5.47 -5.72
N VAL A 90 -0.30 4.63 -6.15
CA VAL A 90 -0.42 3.76 -7.34
C VAL A 90 0.20 2.40 -7.01
N SER A 91 -0.61 1.35 -7.10
CA SER A 91 -0.17 -0.03 -6.85
C SER A 91 0.05 -0.78 -8.17
N VAL A 92 1.13 -1.55 -8.23
CA VAL A 92 1.55 -2.39 -9.36
C VAL A 92 2.05 -3.75 -8.84
N ASN A 93 2.15 -4.74 -9.73
CA ASN A 93 2.53 -6.10 -9.32
C ASN A 93 4.04 -6.31 -9.17
N ASN A 94 4.87 -5.50 -9.81
CA ASN A 94 6.32 -5.71 -9.88
C ASN A 94 7.07 -4.44 -10.32
N TRP A 95 8.40 -4.54 -10.37
CA TRP A 95 9.30 -3.44 -10.74
C TRP A 95 9.15 -2.96 -12.18
N ASP A 96 8.80 -3.84 -13.13
CA ASP A 96 8.49 -3.43 -14.50
C ASP A 96 7.27 -2.50 -14.52
N GLY A 97 6.24 -2.79 -13.70
CA GLY A 97 5.10 -1.91 -13.51
C GLY A 97 5.48 -0.54 -12.95
N VAL A 98 6.42 -0.48 -12.00
CA VAL A 98 6.94 0.80 -11.46
C VAL A 98 7.60 1.61 -12.58
N GLY A 99 8.47 0.99 -13.37
CA GLY A 99 9.13 1.64 -14.50
C GLY A 99 8.15 2.19 -15.53
N LYS A 100 7.12 1.42 -15.87
CA LYS A 100 6.05 1.83 -16.81
C LYS A 100 5.26 3.03 -16.29
N VAL A 101 4.94 3.08 -14.99
CA VAL A 101 4.26 4.23 -14.39
C VAL A 101 5.11 5.49 -14.52
N PHE A 102 6.40 5.45 -14.15
CA PHE A 102 7.27 6.61 -14.25
C PHE A 102 7.49 7.07 -15.69
N GLN A 103 7.73 6.14 -16.62
CA GLN A 103 7.93 6.46 -18.03
C GLN A 103 6.67 7.12 -18.62
N ALA A 104 5.49 6.53 -18.40
CA ALA A 104 4.24 7.06 -18.94
C ALA A 104 3.88 8.44 -18.36
N MET A 105 4.18 8.69 -17.09
CA MET A 105 4.02 10.02 -16.48
C MET A 105 4.97 11.05 -17.12
N SER A 106 6.24 10.69 -17.35
CA SER A 106 7.22 11.53 -18.01
C SER A 106 6.80 11.86 -19.45
N ASP A 107 6.42 10.85 -20.23
CA ASP A 107 5.97 11.01 -21.62
C ASP A 107 4.73 11.92 -21.69
N ARG A 108 3.79 11.76 -20.75
CA ARG A 108 2.59 12.60 -20.69
C ARG A 108 2.93 14.06 -20.41
N LEU A 109 3.85 14.34 -19.49
CA LEU A 109 4.30 15.71 -19.21
C LEU A 109 5.01 16.33 -20.43
N ALA A 110 5.87 15.57 -21.11
CA ALA A 110 6.53 16.03 -22.33
C ALA A 110 5.52 16.32 -23.46
N GLN A 111 4.51 15.46 -23.62
CA GLN A 111 3.43 15.67 -24.57
C GLN A 111 2.66 16.96 -24.27
N ILE A 112 2.23 17.17 -23.03
CA ILE A 112 1.49 18.38 -22.62
C ILE A 112 2.33 19.64 -22.88
N ALA A 113 3.63 19.61 -22.53
CA ALA A 113 4.52 20.74 -22.78
C ALA A 113 4.63 21.06 -24.28
N ALA A 114 4.71 20.05 -25.14
CA ALA A 114 4.74 20.24 -26.59
C ALA A 114 3.40 20.78 -27.14
N GLU A 115 2.27 20.34 -26.60
CA GLU A 115 0.93 20.84 -26.94
C GLU A 115 0.78 22.32 -26.56
N GLU A 116 1.13 22.70 -25.33
CA GLU A 116 1.10 24.08 -24.84
C GLU A 116 2.05 25.00 -25.62
N ALA A 117 3.22 24.49 -26.03
CA ALA A 117 4.16 25.21 -26.86
C ALA A 117 3.60 25.53 -28.25
N LYS A 118 2.82 24.61 -28.84
CA LYS A 118 2.21 24.75 -30.17
C LYS A 118 0.82 25.40 -30.17
N ALA A 119 0.18 25.54 -29.01
CA ALA A 119 -1.17 26.10 -28.92
C ALA A 119 -1.26 27.53 -29.48
N THR A 120 -2.21 27.76 -30.39
CA THR A 120 -2.49 29.07 -31.01
C THR A 120 -3.01 30.08 -29.99
N LYS A 121 -3.81 29.62 -29.02
CA LYS A 121 -4.20 30.39 -27.83
C LYS A 121 -3.40 29.86 -26.65
N LYS A 122 -2.46 30.66 -26.16
CA LYS A 122 -1.68 30.30 -24.98
C LYS A 122 -2.60 30.17 -23.76
N PRO A 123 -2.46 29.12 -22.93
CA PRO A 123 -3.20 29.03 -21.70
C PRO A 123 -2.79 30.19 -20.78
N ALA A 124 -3.70 30.65 -19.92
CA ALA A 124 -3.39 31.68 -18.93
C ALA A 124 -2.26 31.24 -17.97
N MET A 125 -2.11 29.93 -17.78
CA MET A 125 -1.07 29.30 -16.98
C MET A 125 -0.74 27.94 -17.58
N THR A 126 0.55 27.65 -17.78
CA THR A 126 1.01 26.33 -18.22
C THR A 126 0.86 25.30 -17.11
N THR A 127 0.82 24.02 -17.48
CA THR A 127 0.78 22.91 -16.52
C THR A 127 1.96 22.98 -15.53
N ALA A 128 3.15 23.33 -16.02
CA ALA A 128 4.34 23.49 -15.18
C ALA A 128 4.29 24.71 -14.25
N GLN A 129 3.68 25.82 -14.68
CA GLN A 129 3.42 26.97 -13.79
C GLN A 129 2.42 26.59 -12.71
N ARG A 130 1.30 25.95 -13.09
CA ARG A 130 0.28 25.50 -12.15
C ARG A 130 0.85 24.57 -11.09
N ALA A 131 1.65 23.58 -11.48
CA ALA A 131 2.29 22.67 -10.52
C ALA A 131 3.14 23.43 -9.48
N ARG A 132 3.97 24.39 -9.92
CA ARG A 132 4.81 25.19 -9.02
C ARG A 132 4.01 26.08 -8.06
N GLU A 133 2.86 26.60 -8.50
CA GLU A 133 1.99 27.42 -7.65
C GLU A 133 1.09 26.59 -6.73
N THR A 134 0.81 25.35 -7.10
CA THR A 134 -0.09 24.45 -6.36
C THR A 134 0.63 23.78 -5.20
N PHE A 135 1.88 23.37 -5.40
CA PHE A 135 2.62 22.55 -4.44
C PHE A 135 3.75 23.31 -3.76
N ASP A 136 3.93 23.05 -2.46
CA ASP A 136 5.21 23.30 -1.80
C ASP A 136 6.16 22.12 -2.09
N ALA A 137 6.97 22.26 -3.14
CA ALA A 137 7.93 21.23 -3.57
C ALA A 137 9.00 20.89 -2.51
N SER A 138 9.22 21.77 -1.51
CA SER A 138 10.13 21.47 -0.39
C SER A 138 9.52 20.50 0.62
N LYS A 139 8.21 20.26 0.54
CA LYS A 139 7.42 19.39 1.42
C LYS A 139 6.68 18.30 0.65
N THR A 140 7.07 18.05 -0.59
CA THR A 140 6.64 16.87 -1.33
C THR A 140 7.55 15.70 -1.00
N ARG A 141 6.99 14.51 -0.79
CA ARG A 141 7.76 13.32 -0.47
C ARG A 141 7.23 12.13 -1.26
N ASP A 142 8.14 11.42 -1.92
CA ASP A 142 7.82 10.21 -2.66
C ASP A 142 8.45 9.00 -1.98
N TRP A 143 7.72 7.90 -1.92
CA TRP A 143 8.21 6.66 -1.31
C TRP A 143 7.55 5.45 -1.93
N LEU A 144 8.26 4.32 -1.89
CA LEU A 144 7.83 3.05 -2.48
C LEU A 144 7.77 1.99 -1.39
N THR A 145 6.65 1.29 -1.28
CA THR A 145 6.52 0.14 -0.39
C THR A 145 6.30 -1.15 -1.13
N ARG A 146 6.67 -2.26 -0.49
CA ARG A 146 6.23 -3.61 -0.86
C ARG A 146 5.37 -4.18 0.26
N ASP A 147 4.15 -4.60 -0.06
CA ASP A 147 3.36 -5.37 0.90
C ASP A 147 3.94 -6.78 1.04
N ILE A 148 4.39 -7.11 2.25
CA ILE A 148 4.92 -8.43 2.62
C ILE A 148 3.85 -9.35 3.22
N VAL A 149 2.74 -8.75 3.65
CA VAL A 149 1.46 -9.41 3.93
C VAL A 149 0.37 -8.55 3.32
N PHE A 150 -0.52 -9.14 2.53
CA PHE A 150 -1.54 -8.41 1.79
C PHE A 150 -2.83 -9.22 1.70
N LYS A 151 -3.96 -8.55 1.91
CA LYS A 151 -5.27 -9.13 1.60
C LYS A 151 -6.27 -8.04 1.28
N VAL A 152 -7.00 -8.22 0.19
CA VAL A 152 -8.15 -7.42 -0.20
C VAL A 152 -9.39 -8.28 -0.25
N THR A 153 -10.56 -7.65 -0.23
CA THR A 153 -11.82 -8.35 -0.47
C THR A 153 -11.87 -8.87 -1.91
N ASP A 154 -12.49 -10.04 -2.12
CA ASP A 154 -12.76 -10.58 -3.46
C ASP A 154 -13.90 -9.83 -4.16
N LYS A 155 -14.65 -9.00 -3.41
CA LYS A 155 -15.74 -8.20 -3.94
C LYS A 155 -15.19 -6.85 -4.41
N ALA A 156 -15.41 -6.53 -5.68
CA ALA A 156 -15.11 -5.19 -6.16
C ALA A 156 -15.81 -4.14 -5.27
N PRO A 157 -15.10 -3.10 -4.80
CA PRO A 157 -15.72 -1.97 -4.12
C PRO A 157 -16.83 -1.36 -4.99
N PRO A 158 -17.88 -0.77 -4.40
CA PRO A 158 -18.89 -0.05 -5.18
C PRO A 158 -18.26 0.95 -6.15
N ALA A 159 -18.87 1.13 -7.32
CA ALA A 159 -18.45 2.19 -8.23
C ALA A 159 -18.49 3.53 -7.50
N ASN A 160 -17.39 4.29 -7.58
CA ASN A 160 -17.20 5.54 -6.84
C ASN A 160 -17.11 5.41 -5.31
N ALA A 161 -16.74 4.24 -4.78
CA ALA A 161 -16.34 4.12 -3.38
C ALA A 161 -15.24 5.14 -3.06
N LEU A 162 -15.40 5.83 -1.93
CA LEU A 162 -14.44 6.79 -1.39
C LEU A 162 -14.07 6.35 0.02
N PRO A 163 -13.28 5.26 0.14
CA PRO A 163 -13.00 4.67 1.43
C PRO A 163 -12.18 5.60 2.32
N PHE A 164 -12.13 5.22 3.59
CA PHE A 164 -11.18 5.75 4.53
C PHE A 164 -10.02 4.76 4.67
N THR A 165 -8.81 5.27 4.76
CA THR A 165 -7.61 4.47 4.96
C THR A 165 -6.93 4.91 6.24
N ARG A 166 -6.74 3.97 7.18
CA ARG A 166 -5.87 4.19 8.33
C ARG A 166 -4.47 3.72 8.01
N TYR A 167 -3.50 4.58 8.28
CA TYR A 167 -2.08 4.30 8.15
C TYR A 167 -1.40 4.26 9.51
N ASN A 168 -0.47 3.33 9.66
CA ASN A 168 0.40 3.22 10.82
C ASN A 168 1.83 2.94 10.35
N LEU A 169 2.70 3.93 10.52
CA LEU A 169 4.12 3.86 10.22
C LEU A 169 4.84 3.40 11.46
N ILE A 170 5.59 2.32 11.31
CA ILE A 170 6.29 1.66 12.41
C ILE A 170 7.78 1.67 12.11
N LYS A 171 8.55 2.09 13.10
CA LYS A 171 10.00 1.96 13.10
C LYS A 171 10.38 0.67 13.81
N VAL A 172 10.63 -0.37 13.03
CA VAL A 172 11.19 -1.64 13.53
C VAL A 172 12.70 -1.50 13.64
N LYS A 173 13.26 -1.95 14.77
CA LYS A 173 14.70 -1.91 15.07
C LYS A 173 15.50 -2.72 14.04
N PRO A 174 16.76 -2.35 13.74
CA PRO A 174 17.62 -3.10 12.84
C PRO A 174 17.68 -4.60 13.22
N GLY A 175 17.55 -5.47 12.22
CA GLY A 175 17.57 -6.94 12.41
C GLY A 175 16.25 -7.55 12.93
N MET A 176 15.30 -6.75 13.41
CA MET A 176 14.05 -7.25 14.02
C MET A 176 12.87 -7.40 13.05
N GLY A 177 13.06 -7.12 11.75
CA GLY A 177 11.99 -7.14 10.74
C GLY A 177 11.25 -8.48 10.64
N ALA A 178 12.01 -9.59 10.58
CA ALA A 178 11.42 -10.93 10.50
C ALA A 178 10.60 -11.29 11.77
N GLU A 179 11.10 -10.90 12.94
CA GLU A 179 10.42 -11.16 14.21
C GLU A 179 9.16 -10.31 14.37
N TYR A 180 9.23 -9.04 13.97
CA TYR A 180 8.08 -8.15 13.90
C TYR A 180 6.99 -8.73 12.99
N ARG A 181 7.35 -9.11 11.77
CA ARG A 181 6.43 -9.74 10.81
C ARG A 181 5.78 -10.99 11.39
N ARG A 182 6.57 -11.91 11.95
CA ARG A 182 6.07 -13.18 12.53
C ARG A 182 5.06 -12.91 13.65
N THR A 183 5.37 -11.97 14.53
CA THR A 183 4.50 -11.55 15.63
C THR A 183 3.20 -10.94 15.08
N TRP A 184 3.31 -10.07 14.08
CA TRP A 184 2.16 -9.45 13.43
C TRP A 184 1.26 -10.46 12.72
N GLU A 185 1.84 -11.40 11.97
CA GLU A 185 1.11 -12.49 11.30
C GLU A 185 0.41 -13.41 12.30
N LYS A 186 1.02 -13.67 13.47
CA LYS A 186 0.41 -14.51 14.50
C LYS A 186 -0.78 -13.84 15.18
N TYR A 187 -0.68 -12.55 15.49
CA TYR A 187 -1.63 -11.89 16.38
C TYR A 187 -2.60 -10.92 15.69
N ASN A 188 -2.17 -10.24 14.63
CA ASN A 188 -3.00 -9.22 13.97
C ASN A 188 -3.69 -9.77 12.72
N LYS A 189 -2.96 -10.55 11.90
CA LYS A 189 -3.47 -11.08 10.64
C LYS A 189 -4.78 -11.86 10.78
N PRO A 190 -4.99 -12.74 11.78
CA PRO A 190 -6.26 -13.49 11.89
C PRO A 190 -7.48 -12.59 12.11
N VAL A 191 -7.33 -11.52 12.91
CA VAL A 191 -8.39 -10.54 13.15
C VAL A 191 -8.72 -9.80 11.86
N LEU A 192 -7.70 -9.33 11.14
CA LEU A 192 -7.88 -8.60 9.87
C LEU A 192 -8.43 -9.49 8.75
N ASP A 193 -8.00 -10.74 8.68
CA ASP A 193 -8.50 -11.72 7.72
C ASP A 193 -10.01 -11.94 7.87
N LYS A 194 -10.48 -12.02 9.12
CA LYS A 194 -11.90 -12.11 9.45
C LYS A 194 -12.63 -10.83 9.07
N LEU A 195 -12.08 -9.66 9.38
CA LEU A 195 -12.70 -8.37 9.04
C LEU A 195 -12.84 -8.14 7.54
N VAL A 196 -11.90 -8.64 6.72
CA VAL A 196 -12.04 -8.65 5.25
C VAL A 196 -13.16 -9.62 4.82
N ALA A 197 -13.20 -10.82 5.40
CA ALA A 197 -14.23 -11.82 5.07
C ALA A 197 -15.65 -11.35 5.46
N ASP A 198 -15.79 -10.65 6.58
CA ASP A 198 -17.03 -10.08 7.07
C ASP A 198 -17.43 -8.79 6.29
N GLY A 199 -16.58 -8.29 5.39
CA GLY A 199 -16.82 -7.09 4.59
C GLY A 199 -16.66 -5.77 5.35
N VAL A 200 -16.09 -5.79 6.56
CA VAL A 200 -15.77 -4.59 7.34
C VAL A 200 -14.57 -3.85 6.74
N LEU A 201 -13.55 -4.60 6.32
CA LEU A 201 -12.40 -4.07 5.58
C LEU A 201 -12.54 -4.33 4.09
N LEU A 202 -12.21 -3.34 3.28
CA LEU A 202 -11.93 -3.51 1.85
C LEU A 202 -10.59 -4.22 1.63
N GLY A 203 -9.63 -3.99 2.54
CA GLY A 203 -8.34 -4.65 2.52
C GLY A 203 -7.40 -4.12 3.57
N TYR A 204 -6.26 -4.80 3.70
CA TYR A 204 -5.15 -4.39 4.53
C TYR A 204 -3.82 -4.84 3.92
N GLY A 205 -2.75 -4.19 4.36
CA GLY A 205 -1.40 -4.64 4.10
C GLY A 205 -0.46 -4.33 5.26
N LEU A 206 0.52 -5.20 5.43
CA LEU A 206 1.77 -4.92 6.13
C LEU A 206 2.85 -4.82 5.05
N GLY A 207 3.35 -3.63 4.82
CA GLY A 207 4.43 -3.35 3.90
C GLY A 207 5.73 -2.95 4.59
N VAL A 208 6.79 -2.98 3.80
CA VAL A 208 8.11 -2.43 4.14
C VAL A 208 8.45 -1.33 3.15
N GLU A 209 9.28 -0.40 3.58
CA GLU A 209 9.89 0.57 2.66
C GLU A 209 10.83 -0.19 1.70
N GLU A 210 10.46 -0.26 0.41
CA GLU A 210 11.20 -1.01 -0.60
C GLU A 210 12.45 -0.22 -1.04
N LEU A 211 12.31 1.09 -1.21
CA LEU A 211 13.40 2.02 -1.43
C LEU A 211 13.48 2.96 -0.26
N LYS A 212 14.56 2.85 0.51
CA LYS A 212 14.79 3.68 1.68
C LYS A 212 14.86 5.16 1.26
N SER A 213 13.94 5.96 1.77
CA SER A 213 13.90 7.42 1.61
C SER A 213 14.63 8.07 2.80
N GLU A 214 13.89 8.69 3.71
CA GLU A 214 14.37 9.38 4.91
C GLU A 214 14.53 8.43 6.10
N GLY A 215 14.02 7.20 5.98
CA GLY A 215 14.06 6.20 7.05
C GLY A 215 13.23 6.56 8.27
N SER A 216 12.20 7.39 8.14
CA SER A 216 11.27 7.75 9.22
C SER A 216 10.41 6.57 9.68
N PHE A 217 10.28 5.52 8.86
CA PHE A 217 9.67 4.24 9.20
C PHE A 217 10.51 3.10 8.57
N THR A 218 10.18 1.86 8.92
CA THR A 218 10.69 0.68 8.18
C THR A 218 9.56 -0.24 7.76
N HIS A 219 8.47 -0.23 8.52
CA HIS A 219 7.26 -0.99 8.23
C HIS A 219 6.05 -0.05 8.21
N PHE A 220 5.05 -0.46 7.48
CA PHE A 220 3.88 0.33 7.16
C PHE A 220 2.66 -0.56 7.18
N VAL A 221 1.66 -0.23 8.00
CA VAL A 221 0.38 -0.94 8.02
C VAL A 221 -0.70 -0.02 7.50
N TRP A 222 -1.47 -0.50 6.54
CA TRP A 222 -2.64 0.20 6.03
C TRP A 222 -3.88 -0.67 6.15
N GLN A 223 -5.02 -0.04 6.41
CA GLN A 223 -6.33 -0.67 6.52
C GLN A 223 -7.34 0.23 5.82
N SER A 224 -8.05 -0.30 4.82
CA SER A 224 -9.07 0.45 4.08
C SER A 224 -10.47 -0.05 4.44
N PHE A 225 -11.38 0.87 4.72
CA PHE A 225 -12.76 0.60 5.17
C PHE A 225 -13.74 1.60 4.54
N ASN A 226 -15.01 1.23 4.41
CA ASN A 226 -15.98 2.02 3.65
C ASN A 226 -16.38 3.32 4.36
N ASN A 227 -16.42 3.30 5.69
CA ASN A 227 -16.88 4.42 6.52
C ASN A 227 -16.27 4.32 7.92
N MET A 228 -16.34 5.41 8.70
CA MET A 228 -15.78 5.45 10.06
C MET A 228 -16.48 4.48 11.04
N GLY A 229 -17.74 4.10 10.81
CA GLY A 229 -18.40 3.08 11.63
C GLY A 229 -17.79 1.68 11.42
N ASP A 230 -17.24 1.39 10.25
CA ASP A 230 -16.47 0.17 10.02
C ASP A 230 -15.11 0.22 10.74
N TYR A 231 -14.50 1.40 10.91
CA TYR A 231 -13.32 1.56 11.76
C TYR A 231 -13.61 1.26 13.23
N ASP A 232 -14.76 1.68 13.75
CA ASP A 232 -15.17 1.34 15.13
C ASP A 232 -15.28 -0.19 15.30
N LYS A 233 -15.76 -0.91 14.28
CA LYS A 233 -15.79 -2.39 14.28
C LYS A 233 -14.39 -3.00 14.27
N VAL A 234 -13.43 -2.41 13.54
CA VAL A 234 -12.02 -2.84 13.58
C VAL A 234 -11.48 -2.71 15.01
N VAL A 235 -11.68 -1.56 15.65
CA VAL A 235 -11.24 -1.31 17.04
C VAL A 235 -11.89 -2.31 18.00
N ALA A 236 -13.20 -2.52 17.89
CA ALA A 236 -13.94 -3.47 18.71
C ALA A 236 -13.45 -4.92 18.52
N ALA A 237 -13.13 -5.32 17.29
CA ALA A 237 -12.62 -6.66 17.00
C ALA A 237 -11.24 -6.91 17.64
N PHE A 238 -10.33 -5.94 17.58
CA PHE A 238 -9.05 -6.03 18.29
C PHE A 238 -9.21 -6.01 19.81
N ALA A 239 -10.14 -5.21 20.34
CA ALA A 239 -10.43 -5.20 21.77
C ALA A 239 -10.97 -6.57 22.25
N ALA A 240 -11.89 -7.17 21.50
CA ALA A 240 -12.42 -8.51 21.78
C ALA A 240 -11.34 -9.60 21.67
N ASP A 241 -10.50 -9.55 20.63
CA ASP A 241 -9.36 -10.46 20.49
C ASP A 241 -8.36 -10.30 21.64
N ARG A 242 -8.14 -9.09 22.15
CA ARG A 242 -7.31 -8.89 23.34
C ARG A 242 -7.98 -9.43 24.59
N ALA A 243 -9.28 -9.21 24.77
CA ALA A 243 -10.02 -9.62 25.96
C ALA A 243 -10.11 -11.15 26.14
N ARG A 244 -10.10 -11.93 25.04
CA ARG A 244 -10.14 -13.39 25.10
C ARG A 244 -8.81 -14.05 25.53
N ARG A 245 -7.72 -13.28 25.61
CA ARG A 245 -6.38 -13.76 25.92
C ARG A 245 -6.09 -13.64 27.41
N GLY A 246 -5.35 -14.60 27.95
CA GLY A 246 -4.85 -14.53 29.32
C GLY A 246 -3.93 -13.32 29.53
N GLU A 247 -3.80 -12.86 30.77
CA GLU A 247 -2.93 -11.72 31.10
C GLU A 247 -1.47 -11.93 30.67
N GLU A 248 -0.92 -13.11 30.95
CA GLU A 248 0.44 -13.49 30.56
C GLU A 248 0.65 -13.39 29.04
N GLU A 249 -0.31 -13.91 28.25
CA GLU A 249 -0.23 -13.83 26.79
C GLU A 249 -0.30 -12.38 26.29
N ARG A 250 -1.18 -11.55 26.87
CA ARG A 250 -1.27 -10.12 26.54
C ARG A 250 0.03 -9.37 26.84
N ALA A 251 0.67 -9.69 27.97
CA ALA A 251 1.95 -9.12 28.36
C ALA A 251 3.06 -9.56 27.39
N ALA A 252 3.11 -10.84 27.05
CA ALA A 252 4.08 -11.39 26.09
C ALA A 252 3.95 -10.76 24.69
N ILE A 253 2.72 -10.56 24.19
CA ILE A 253 2.47 -9.88 22.91
C ILE A 253 2.99 -8.44 22.96
N THR A 254 2.66 -7.72 24.04
CA THR A 254 3.10 -6.33 24.23
C THR A 254 4.63 -6.26 24.27
N ALA A 255 5.28 -7.13 25.05
CA ALA A 255 6.72 -7.19 25.15
C ALA A 255 7.39 -7.51 23.80
N ALA A 256 6.82 -8.43 23.00
CA ALA A 256 7.35 -8.78 21.68
C ALA A 256 7.35 -7.57 20.72
N PHE A 257 6.24 -6.81 20.66
CA PHE A 257 6.20 -5.61 19.83
C PHE A 257 7.12 -4.50 20.35
N MET A 258 7.17 -4.26 21.67
CA MET A 258 8.07 -3.27 22.28
C MET A 258 9.55 -3.61 22.08
N ALA A 259 9.89 -4.90 22.12
CA ALA A 259 11.25 -5.36 21.85
C ALA A 259 11.64 -5.09 20.39
N ALA A 260 10.74 -5.32 19.43
CA ALA A 260 11.02 -5.17 18.01
C ALA A 260 10.94 -3.73 17.48
N THR A 261 10.24 -2.82 18.16
CA THR A 261 9.93 -1.47 17.62
C THR A 261 10.53 -0.33 18.43
N GLU A 262 10.55 0.86 17.83
CA GLU A 262 10.76 2.16 18.48
C GLU A 262 9.38 2.87 18.56
N PRO A 263 8.62 2.69 19.66
CA PRO A 263 7.22 3.13 19.72
C PRO A 263 7.04 4.64 19.55
N ASP A 264 7.97 5.44 20.07
CA ASP A 264 7.92 6.90 20.00
C ASP A 264 8.15 7.44 18.57
N ALA A 265 8.70 6.62 17.69
CA ALA A 265 8.84 6.92 16.26
C ALA A 265 7.59 6.53 15.45
N ALA A 266 6.61 5.85 16.05
CA ALA A 266 5.39 5.46 15.34
C ALA A 266 4.55 6.69 14.97
N ARG A 267 3.96 6.68 13.78
CA ARG A 267 3.05 7.73 13.30
C ARG A 267 1.80 7.09 12.73
N GLN A 268 0.65 7.69 12.99
CA GLN A 268 -0.62 7.20 12.46
C GLN A 268 -1.47 8.37 11.98
N TRP A 269 -2.26 8.10 10.95
CA TRP A 269 -3.30 9.02 10.49
C TRP A 269 -4.42 8.23 9.82
N VAL A 270 -5.54 8.92 9.64
CA VAL A 270 -6.65 8.44 8.82
C VAL A 270 -6.80 9.42 7.67
N SER A 271 -6.92 8.90 6.47
CA SER A 271 -7.21 9.64 5.26
C SER A 271 -8.56 9.26 4.70
N ARG A 272 -9.19 10.17 3.97
CA ARG A 272 -10.36 9.89 3.15
C ARG A 272 -9.97 9.95 1.68
N SER A 273 -10.34 8.94 0.91
CA SER A 273 -10.17 8.97 -0.53
C SER A 273 -11.08 10.03 -1.17
N THR A 274 -10.54 10.79 -2.12
CA THR A 274 -11.27 11.66 -3.05
C THR A 274 -11.33 11.04 -4.45
N LYS A 275 -10.44 10.09 -4.73
CA LYS A 275 -10.51 9.14 -5.83
C LYS A 275 -10.03 7.77 -5.37
N PHE A 276 -10.68 6.72 -5.86
CA PHE A 276 -10.31 5.34 -5.59
C PHE A 276 -10.66 4.49 -6.81
N ARG A 277 -9.68 3.76 -7.31
CA ARG A 277 -9.78 2.90 -8.48
C ARG A 277 -9.08 1.59 -8.18
N VAL A 278 -9.78 0.50 -8.41
CA VAL A 278 -9.25 -0.86 -8.29
C VAL A 278 -9.60 -1.57 -9.58
N ALA A 279 -8.61 -2.24 -10.17
CA ALA A 279 -8.83 -3.04 -11.37
C ALA A 279 -9.88 -4.14 -11.06
N ALA A 280 -10.72 -4.44 -12.04
CA ALA A 280 -11.64 -5.56 -11.90
C ALA A 280 -10.85 -6.86 -11.66
N PRO A 281 -11.34 -7.78 -10.81
CA PRO A 281 -10.76 -9.12 -10.72
C PRO A 281 -10.71 -9.75 -12.11
N LYS A 282 -9.57 -10.34 -12.48
CA LYS A 282 -9.42 -11.10 -13.72
C LYS A 282 -9.92 -12.52 -13.56
#